data_AF-A0A3M1WXQ8-F1
#
_entry.id   AF-A0A3M1WXQ8-F1
#
_cell.length_a   1.000
_cell.length_b   1.000
_cell.length_c   1.000
_cell.angle_alpha   90.00
_cell.angle_beta   90.00
_cell.angle_gamma   90.00
#
_symmetry.space_group_name_H-M   'P 1'
#
loop_
_entity.id
_entity.type
_entity.pdbx_description
1 polymer ?
#
loop_
_entity_poly.entity_id
_entity_poly.type
_entity_poly.pdbx_seq_one_letter_code
_entity_poly.pdbx_strand_id
1 'polypeptide(L)'
;MAALLRDHRSEMDRLAYGNLRPVEQFDGLAELLVEVMEQALAQPTPNKSLRYLQKFSQQNRRELEITVNSLQTWLQEQPKPAQALFLTRAITKPYARELVDLVPRTQQLIRERKGTVGSLQKALLLFRLREMIRQ
;
A
#
# COMPACT_ATOMS: atom_id res chain seq x y z
N MET A 1 -3.75 19.29 3.62
CA MET A 1 -4.05 18.42 2.46
C MET A 1 -2.96 18.48 1.39
N ALA A 2 -2.60 19.66 0.85
CA ALA A 2 -1.59 19.76 -0.22
C ALA A 2 -0.15 19.47 0.23
N ALA A 3 0.20 19.78 1.48
CA ALA A 3 1.49 19.42 2.09
C ALA A 3 1.62 17.88 2.23
N LEU A 4 0.66 17.24 2.90
CA LEU A 4 0.64 15.77 3.08
C LEU A 4 0.76 14.98 1.77
N LEU A 5 0.01 15.37 0.72
CA LEU A 5 0.12 14.72 -0.60
C LEU A 5 1.49 14.92 -1.26
N ARG A 6 2.17 16.04 -0.97
CA ARG A 6 3.53 16.31 -1.46
C ARG A 6 4.55 15.47 -0.71
N ASP A 7 4.39 15.34 0.60
CA ASP A 7 5.29 14.53 1.44
C ASP A 7 5.18 13.06 1.04
N HIS A 8 3.95 12.55 0.90
CA HIS A 8 3.70 11.20 0.39
C HIS A 8 4.27 10.96 -1.01
N ARG A 9 4.28 11.97 -1.87
CA ARG A 9 4.88 11.87 -3.20
C ARG A 9 6.39 11.75 -3.13
N SER A 10 7.04 12.58 -2.31
CA SER A 10 8.49 12.49 -2.11
C SER A 10 8.88 11.11 -1.57
N GLU A 11 8.07 10.54 -0.68
CA GLU A 11 8.30 9.21 -0.15
C GLU A 11 8.08 8.13 -1.22
N MET A 12 7.02 8.23 -2.04
CA MET A 12 6.82 7.32 -3.17
C MET A 12 7.96 7.38 -4.19
N ASP A 13 8.49 8.57 -4.49
CA ASP A 13 9.64 8.74 -5.37
C ASP A 13 10.88 8.05 -4.78
N ARG A 14 11.11 8.21 -3.46
CA ARG A 14 12.20 7.52 -2.74
C ARG A 14 12.03 6.00 -2.79
N LEU A 15 10.82 5.49 -2.60
CA LEU A 15 10.54 4.05 -2.64
C LEU A 15 10.74 3.47 -4.04
N ALA A 16 10.26 4.17 -5.07
CA ALA A 16 10.31 3.68 -6.45
C ALA A 16 11.70 3.78 -7.10
N TYR A 17 12.42 4.88 -6.84
CA TYR A 17 13.68 5.19 -7.54
C TYR A 17 14.91 5.18 -6.62
N GLY A 18 14.73 5.02 -5.31
CA GLY A 18 15.83 4.88 -4.37
C GLY A 18 16.56 3.55 -4.50
N ASN A 19 17.81 3.51 -4.03
CA ASN A 19 18.61 2.29 -3.96
C ASN A 19 18.20 1.42 -2.75
N LEU A 20 16.93 0.99 -2.75
CA LEU A 20 16.34 0.15 -1.72
C LEU A 20 16.17 -1.28 -2.26
N ARG A 21 16.34 -2.27 -1.40
CA ARG A 21 16.01 -3.66 -1.75
C ARG A 21 14.48 -3.80 -1.88
N PRO A 22 13.97 -4.73 -2.69
CA PRO A 22 12.51 -4.92 -2.87
C PRO A 22 11.74 -5.11 -1.55
N VAL A 23 12.36 -5.76 -0.57
CA VAL A 23 11.79 -5.93 0.79
C VAL A 23 11.69 -4.60 1.55
N GLU A 24 12.68 -3.72 1.41
CA GLU A 24 12.68 -2.39 2.04
C GLU A 24 11.71 -1.44 1.33
N GLN A 25 11.58 -1.57 0.01
CA GLN A 25 10.55 -0.87 -0.77
C GLN A 25 9.14 -1.30 -0.32
N PHE A 26 8.93 -2.59 -0.03
CA PHE A 26 7.67 -3.09 0.50
C PHE A 26 7.36 -2.59 1.91
N ASP A 27 8.31 -2.69 2.84
CA ASP A 27 8.13 -2.22 4.22
C ASP A 27 7.77 -0.72 4.22
N GLY A 28 8.50 0.11 3.45
CA GLY A 28 8.19 1.54 3.34
C GLY A 28 6.87 1.83 2.63
N LEU A 29 6.49 1.05 1.61
CA LEU A 29 5.16 1.17 0.99
C LEU A 29 4.05 0.81 1.99
N ALA A 30 4.25 -0.21 2.82
CA ALA A 30 3.28 -0.64 3.82
C ALA A 30 3.02 0.47 4.86
N GLU A 31 4.10 1.06 5.38
CA GLU A 31 4.07 2.18 6.33
C GLU A 31 3.39 3.40 5.71
N LEU A 32 3.76 3.79 4.50
CA LEU A 32 3.13 4.91 3.80
C LEU A 32 1.63 4.68 3.57
N LEU A 33 1.22 3.45 3.25
CA LEU A 33 -0.19 3.14 3.05
C LEU A 33 -1.00 3.19 4.35
N VAL A 34 -0.41 2.82 5.48
CA VAL A 34 -1.02 3.03 6.80
C VAL A 34 -1.31 4.52 6.98
N GLU A 35 -0.31 5.39 6.82
CA GLU A 35 -0.47 6.83 6.98
C GLU A 35 -1.53 7.40 6.02
N VAL A 36 -1.50 7.00 4.74
CA VAL A 36 -2.47 7.43 3.73
C VAL A 36 -3.89 7.02 4.12
N MET A 37 -4.08 5.79 4.61
CA MET A 37 -5.39 5.29 5.01
C MET A 37 -5.90 5.96 6.29
N GLU A 38 -5.05 6.15 7.29
CA GLU A 38 -5.41 6.88 8.51
C GLU A 38 -5.83 8.31 8.18
N GLN A 39 -5.05 9.03 7.38
CA GLN A 39 -5.37 10.39 6.95
C GLN A 39 -6.63 10.46 6.09
N ALA A 40 -6.91 9.43 5.29
CA ALA A 40 -8.15 9.32 4.53
C ALA A 40 -9.35 9.14 5.48
N LEU A 41 -9.25 8.24 6.45
CA LEU A 41 -10.31 7.95 7.42
C LEU A 41 -10.54 9.09 8.41
N ALA A 42 -9.52 9.91 8.67
CA ALA A 42 -9.62 11.13 9.48
C ALA A 42 -10.31 12.30 8.75
N GLN A 43 -10.61 12.19 7.44
CA GLN A 43 -11.28 13.26 6.73
C GLN A 43 -12.72 13.46 7.26
N PRO A 44 -13.23 14.71 7.30
CA PRO A 44 -14.54 15.01 7.89
C PRO A 44 -15.73 14.34 7.19
N THR A 45 -15.58 13.95 5.93
CA THR A 45 -16.65 13.28 5.18
C THR A 45 -16.09 12.14 4.33
N PRO A 46 -16.87 11.06 4.14
CA PRO A 46 -16.49 9.94 3.29
C PRO A 46 -16.08 10.34 1.87
N ASN A 47 -16.73 11.38 1.31
CA ASN A 47 -16.38 11.88 -0.02
C ASN A 47 -15.00 12.57 -0.04
N LYS A 48 -14.62 13.26 1.04
CA LYS A 48 -13.27 13.83 1.18
C LYS A 48 -12.23 12.73 1.37
N SER A 49 -12.55 11.69 2.14
CA SER A 49 -11.72 10.48 2.27
C SER A 49 -11.44 9.84 0.92
N LEU A 50 -12.48 9.56 0.13
CA LEU A 50 -12.33 8.96 -1.20
C LEU A 50 -11.52 9.87 -2.14
N ARG A 51 -11.81 11.18 -2.15
CA ARG A 51 -11.07 12.14 -2.99
C ARG A 51 -9.60 12.20 -2.61
N TYR A 52 -9.27 12.06 -1.32
CA TYR A 52 -7.88 12.00 -0.86
C TYR A 52 -7.16 10.77 -1.42
N LEU A 53 -7.75 9.58 -1.26
CA LEU A 53 -7.22 8.32 -1.78
C LEU A 53 -7.04 8.35 -3.31
N GLN A 54 -8.03 8.92 -4.03
CA GLN A 54 -7.95 9.10 -5.48
C GLN A 54 -6.80 10.00 -5.90
N LYS A 55 -6.62 11.15 -5.23
CA LYS A 55 -5.52 12.06 -5.53
C LYS A 55 -4.17 11.41 -5.27
N PHE A 56 -3.99 10.76 -4.13
CA PHE A 56 -2.77 10.01 -3.81
C PHE A 56 -2.50 8.95 -4.89
N SER A 57 -3.50 8.12 -5.22
CA SER A 57 -3.34 7.06 -6.23
C SER A 57 -3.05 7.60 -7.63
N GLN A 58 -3.61 8.76 -8.01
CA GLN A 58 -3.38 9.36 -9.32
C GLN A 58 -1.99 10.00 -9.42
N GLN A 59 -1.56 10.70 -8.37
CA GLN A 59 -0.27 11.39 -8.33
C GLN A 59 0.91 10.43 -8.28
N ASN A 60 0.72 9.25 -7.70
CA ASN A 60 1.78 8.25 -7.49
C ASN A 60 1.54 6.97 -8.29
N ARG A 61 0.73 7.03 -9.36
CA ARG A 61 0.34 5.82 -10.10
C ARG A 61 1.56 5.05 -10.61
N ARG A 62 2.53 5.76 -11.18
CA ARG A 62 3.72 5.17 -11.78
C ARG A 62 4.63 4.57 -10.71
N GLU A 63 4.85 5.30 -9.63
CA GLU A 63 5.68 4.91 -8.51
C GLU A 63 5.09 3.69 -7.80
N LEU A 64 3.76 3.66 -7.62
CA LEU A 64 3.05 2.48 -7.12
C LEU A 64 3.25 1.27 -8.04
N GLU A 65 3.10 1.45 -9.35
CA GLU A 65 3.32 0.36 -10.32
C GLU A 65 4.76 -0.16 -10.28
N ILE A 66 5.76 0.72 -10.20
CA ILE A 66 7.18 0.34 -10.10
C ILE A 66 7.43 -0.46 -8.83
N THR A 67 7.05 0.07 -7.66
CA THR A 67 7.31 -0.56 -6.36
C THR A 67 6.60 -1.91 -6.25
N VAL A 68 5.34 -1.99 -6.69
CA VAL A 68 4.56 -3.23 -6.68
C VAL A 68 5.17 -4.28 -7.61
N ASN A 69 5.54 -3.90 -8.84
CA ASN A 69 6.12 -4.83 -9.79
C ASN A 69 7.49 -5.33 -9.33
N SER A 70 8.34 -4.45 -8.79
CA SER A 70 9.65 -4.78 -8.21
C SER A 70 9.53 -5.89 -7.16
N LEU A 71 8.57 -5.75 -6.24
CA LEU A 71 8.30 -6.74 -5.22
C LEU A 71 7.76 -8.05 -5.80
N GLN A 72 6.81 -7.97 -6.73
CA GLN A 72 6.23 -9.16 -7.37
C GLN A 72 7.29 -9.98 -8.10
N THR A 73 8.14 -9.33 -8.89
CA THR A 73 9.27 -9.96 -9.57
C THR A 73 10.22 -10.60 -8.56
N TRP A 74 10.61 -9.85 -7.52
CA TRP A 74 11.49 -10.40 -6.47
C TRP A 74 10.88 -11.65 -5.81
N LEU A 75 9.59 -11.61 -5.44
CA LEU A 75 8.90 -12.75 -4.83
C LEU A 75 8.87 -13.97 -5.78
N GLN A 76 8.66 -13.77 -7.08
CA GLN A 76 8.65 -14.84 -8.08
C GLN A 76 10.03 -15.49 -8.26
N GLU A 77 11.11 -14.73 -8.08
CA GLU A 77 12.49 -15.21 -8.16
C GLU A 77 12.95 -15.93 -6.89
N GLN A 78 12.32 -15.65 -5.74
CA GLN A 78 12.68 -16.30 -4.48
C GLN A 78 12.12 -17.73 -4.37
N PRO A 79 12.87 -18.68 -3.80
CA PRO A 79 12.34 -20.01 -3.49
C PRO A 79 11.28 -19.94 -2.38
N LYS A 80 10.32 -20.87 -2.37
CA LYS A 80 9.18 -20.90 -1.43
C LYS A 80 9.57 -20.69 0.05
N PRO A 81 10.66 -21.29 0.58
CA PRO A 81 11.08 -21.05 1.96
C PRO A 81 11.47 -19.59 2.24
N ALA A 82 12.14 -18.93 1.28
CA ALA A 82 12.52 -17.52 1.42
C ALA A 82 11.29 -16.60 1.36
N GLN A 83 10.31 -16.91 0.50
CA GLN A 83 9.02 -16.21 0.48
C GLN A 83 8.29 -16.34 1.83
N ALA A 84 8.24 -17.55 2.40
CA ALA A 84 7.62 -17.79 3.70
C ALA A 84 8.34 -17.04 4.84
N LEU A 85 9.67 -16.99 4.81
CA LEU A 85 10.46 -16.23 5.79
C LEU A 85 10.21 -14.72 5.68
N PHE A 86 10.09 -14.20 4.46
CA PHE A 86 9.71 -12.80 4.24
C PHE A 86 8.32 -12.52 4.82
N LEU A 87 7.32 -13.37 4.52
CA LEU A 87 5.96 -13.19 5.01
C LEU A 87 5.88 -13.27 6.54
N THR A 88 6.59 -14.21 7.17
CA THR A 88 6.64 -14.31 8.65
C THR A 88 7.30 -13.09 9.29
N ARG A 89 8.30 -12.49 8.65
CA ARG A 89 8.89 -11.23 9.11
C ARG A 89 7.97 -10.04 8.88
N ALA A 90 7.25 -9.99 7.78
CA ALA A 90 6.33 -8.91 7.47
C ALA A 90 5.17 -8.86 8.50
N ILE A 91 4.59 -10.01 8.86
CA ILE A 91 3.46 -10.06 9.81
C ILE A 91 3.83 -9.65 11.25
N THR A 92 5.12 -9.63 11.61
CA THR A 92 5.57 -9.18 12.94
C THR A 92 5.83 -7.68 13.00
N LYS A 93 5.79 -6.98 11.86
CA LYS A 93 6.00 -5.53 11.79
C LYS A 93 4.77 -4.76 12.30
N PRO A 94 4.95 -3.54 12.84
CA PRO A 94 3.85 -2.70 13.32
C PRO A 94 2.76 -2.48 12.26
N TYR A 95 3.18 -2.12 11.03
CA TYR A 95 2.28 -1.87 9.91
C TYR A 95 1.31 -3.04 9.65
N ALA A 96 1.70 -4.29 9.93
CA ALA A 96 0.87 -5.44 9.62
C ALA A 96 -0.40 -5.44 10.48
N ARG A 97 -0.30 -5.05 11.76
CA ARG A 97 -1.46 -4.93 12.65
C ARG A 97 -2.37 -3.81 12.18
N GLU A 98 -1.81 -2.67 11.82
CA GLU A 98 -2.55 -1.49 11.38
C GLU A 98 -3.28 -1.74 10.06
N LEU A 99 -2.61 -2.39 9.10
CA LEU A 99 -3.22 -2.77 7.82
C LEU A 99 -4.38 -3.75 7.98
N VAL A 100 -4.32 -4.68 8.95
CA VAL A 100 -5.44 -5.61 9.22
C VAL A 100 -6.74 -4.86 9.53
N ASP A 101 -6.65 -3.72 10.22
CA ASP A 101 -7.82 -2.91 10.59
C ASP A 101 -8.16 -1.85 9.52
N LEU A 102 -7.14 -1.24 8.91
CA LEU A 102 -7.32 -0.12 7.97
C LEU A 102 -7.77 -0.56 6.58
N VAL A 103 -7.23 -1.68 6.07
CA VAL A 103 -7.56 -2.20 4.74
C VAL A 103 -9.06 -2.48 4.57
N PRO A 104 -9.75 -3.23 5.45
CA PRO A 104 -11.18 -3.50 5.27
C PRO A 104 -12.03 -2.22 5.33
N ARG A 105 -11.73 -1.30 6.25
CA ARG A 105 -12.43 -0.01 6.38
C ARG A 105 -12.27 0.85 5.13
N THR A 106 -11.05 0.92 4.61
CA THR A 106 -10.74 1.65 3.37
C THR A 106 -11.43 1.03 2.16
N GLN A 107 -11.43 -0.30 2.04
CA GLN A 107 -12.13 -1.02 0.99
C GLN A 107 -13.65 -0.84 1.06
N GLN A 108 -14.22 -0.86 2.26
CA GLN A 108 -15.63 -0.58 2.48
C GLN A 108 -15.99 0.84 2.02
N LEU A 109 -15.22 1.85 2.43
CA LEU A 109 -15.38 3.24 1.98
C LEU A 109 -15.39 3.36 0.46
N ILE A 110 -14.40 2.73 -0.22
CA ILE A 110 -14.30 2.76 -1.69
C ILE A 110 -15.53 2.12 -2.33
N ARG A 111 -15.97 0.96 -1.81
CA ARG A 111 -17.11 0.19 -2.33
C ARG A 111 -18.43 0.96 -2.18
N GLU A 112 -18.71 1.47 -0.99
CA GLU A 112 -19.95 2.20 -0.69
C GLU A 112 -20.12 3.46 -1.53
N ARG A 113 -19.01 4.04 -1.97
CA ARG A 113 -19.00 5.25 -2.80
C ARG A 113 -18.83 4.96 -4.29
N LYS A 114 -18.81 3.68 -4.69
CA LYS A 114 -18.55 3.23 -6.07
C LYS A 114 -17.28 3.90 -6.65
N GLY A 115 -16.30 4.17 -5.80
CA GLY A 115 -15.09 4.88 -6.17
C GLY A 115 -14.11 3.95 -6.89
N THR A 116 -13.40 4.45 -7.89
CA THR A 116 -12.27 3.75 -8.52
C THR A 116 -10.95 4.34 -8.04
N VAL A 117 -10.07 3.50 -7.49
CA VAL A 117 -8.71 3.87 -7.04
C VAL A 117 -7.71 2.81 -7.54
N GLY A 118 -7.74 2.54 -8.85
CA GLY A 118 -7.20 1.31 -9.46
C GLY A 118 -5.80 0.89 -8.99
N SER A 119 -4.81 1.79 -8.97
CA SER A 119 -3.44 1.46 -8.55
C SER A 119 -3.32 1.24 -7.03
N LEU A 120 -4.07 2.00 -6.22
CA LEU A 120 -4.19 1.76 -4.79
C LEU A 120 -4.87 0.42 -4.51
N GLN A 121 -5.88 0.02 -5.28
CA GLN A 121 -6.51 -1.30 -5.15
C GLN A 121 -5.50 -2.43 -5.38
N LYS A 122 -4.64 -2.32 -6.40
CA LYS A 122 -3.57 -3.31 -6.62
C LYS A 122 -2.59 -3.38 -5.45
N ALA A 123 -2.16 -2.23 -4.93
CA ALA A 123 -1.29 -2.18 -3.76
C ALA A 123 -1.95 -2.82 -2.53
N LEU A 124 -3.21 -2.46 -2.22
CA LEU A 124 -3.98 -3.04 -1.12
C LEU A 124 -4.23 -4.54 -1.28
N LEU A 125 -4.32 -5.05 -2.53
CA LEU A 125 -4.44 -6.48 -2.79
C LEU A 125 -3.16 -7.25 -2.45
N LEU A 126 -1.98 -6.65 -2.58
CA LEU A 126 -0.74 -7.26 -2.07
C LEU A 126 -0.79 -7.40 -0.55
N PHE A 127 -1.37 -6.45 0.18
CA PHE A 127 -1.46 -6.58 1.64
C PHE A 127 -2.54 -7.59 2.10
N ARG A 128 -3.40 -8.05 1.19
CA ARG A 128 -4.26 -9.23 1.41
C ARG A 128 -3.53 -10.56 1.23
N LEU A 129 -2.21 -10.58 1.11
CA LEU A 129 -1.33 -11.77 0.97
C LEU A 129 -1.64 -12.93 1.94
N ARG A 130 -2.31 -12.70 3.08
CA ARG A 130 -2.85 -13.79 3.93
C ARG A 130 -3.73 -14.77 3.15
N GLU A 131 -4.42 -14.33 2.08
CA GLU A 131 -5.25 -15.20 1.25
C GLU A 131 -4.48 -15.91 0.12
N MET A 132 -3.32 -15.40 -0.30
CA MET A 132 -2.50 -16.02 -1.35
C MET A 132 -1.72 -17.25 -0.88
N ILE A 133 -1.50 -17.40 0.43
CA ILE A 133 -0.82 -18.59 1.01
C ILE A 133 -1.81 -19.76 1.21
N ARG A 134 -3.11 -19.55 0.98
CA ARG A 134 -4.16 -20.56 1.17
C ARG A 134 -4.59 -21.29 -0.12
N GLN A 135 -3.91 -21.06 -1.25
CA GLN A 135 -4.11 -21.81 -2.50
C GLN A 135 -2.91 -22.69 -2.81
#